data_AF-W1DQD7-F1
#
_entry.id   AF-W1DQD7-F1
#
_cell.length_a   1.000
_cell.length_b   1.000
_cell.length_c   1.000
_cell.angle_alpha   90.00
_cell.angle_beta   90.00
_cell.angle_gamma   90.00
#
_symmetry.space_group_name_H-M   'P 1'
#
loop_
_entity.id
_entity.type
_entity.pdbx_description
1 polymer ?
#
loop_
_entity_poly.entity_id
_entity_poly.type
_entity_poly.pdbx_seq_one_letter_code
_entity_poly.pdbx_strand_id
1 'polypeptide(L)'
;MAERIHQEWQQGKRLEPRPRILITGCPIGGAAEKVVRAIEENGGWVVGYENCTGAKATERCVAEEGDVYDALTDKYLAIGCSCISPNDQRLQLLSQMVEEYQADGVIDVILQACHTYAVESLAIKRHLRQQHDLPYMAIETDYSTADLGQLSTRVAAFIEML
;
A
#
# COMPACT_ATOMS: atom_id res chain seq x y z
N MET A 1 -4.05 13.63 -22.77
CA MET A 1 -3.83 12.21 -22.36
C MET A 1 -5.02 11.67 -21.57
N ALA A 2 -5.46 12.34 -20.50
CA ALA A 2 -6.62 11.92 -19.70
C ALA A 2 -7.90 11.72 -20.52
N GLU A 3 -8.25 12.68 -21.39
CA GLU A 3 -9.44 12.58 -22.27
C GLU A 3 -9.40 11.35 -23.18
N ARG A 4 -8.24 11.05 -23.79
CA ARG A 4 -8.06 9.86 -24.63
C ARG A 4 -8.30 8.58 -23.83
N ILE A 5 -7.70 8.47 -22.64
CA ILE A 5 -7.87 7.28 -21.77
C ILE A 5 -9.32 7.14 -21.35
N HIS A 6 -10.00 8.25 -21.01
CA HIS A 6 -11.40 8.24 -20.64
C HIS A 6 -12.30 7.78 -21.79
N GLN A 7 -12.05 8.26 -23.02
CA GLN A 7 -12.76 7.79 -24.22
C GLN A 7 -12.52 6.31 -24.49
N GLU A 8 -11.27 5.84 -24.42
CA GLU A 8 -10.93 4.42 -24.59
C GLU A 8 -11.65 3.55 -23.54
N TRP A 9 -11.72 4.01 -22.29
CA TRP A 9 -12.46 3.33 -21.23
C TRP A 9 -13.97 3.32 -21.50
N GLN A 10 -14.56 4.42 -21.95
CA GLN A 10 -15.98 4.45 -22.35
C GLN A 10 -16.28 3.52 -23.53
N GLN A 11 -15.31 3.34 -24.44
CA GLN A 11 -15.38 2.40 -25.56
C GLN A 11 -15.14 0.93 -25.16
N GLY A 12 -14.99 0.65 -23.87
CA GLY A 12 -14.87 -0.71 -23.35
C GLY A 12 -13.44 -1.25 -23.33
N LYS A 13 -12.42 -0.46 -23.70
CA LYS A 13 -11.02 -0.88 -23.52
C LYS A 13 -10.73 -1.04 -22.03
N ARG A 14 -10.22 -2.21 -21.65
CA ARG A 14 -9.79 -2.54 -20.28
C ARG A 14 -8.35 -3.05 -20.34
N LEU A 15 -7.61 -2.88 -19.24
CA LEU A 15 -6.35 -3.60 -19.06
C LEU A 15 -6.67 -5.08 -18.88
N GLU A 16 -5.69 -5.93 -19.18
CA GLU A 16 -5.84 -7.36 -18.89
C GLU A 16 -6.02 -7.58 -17.38
N PRO A 17 -6.93 -8.49 -16.98
CA PRO A 17 -7.14 -8.80 -15.59
C PRO A 17 -5.88 -9.44 -15.02
N ARG A 18 -5.41 -8.90 -13.90
CA ARG A 18 -4.26 -9.37 -13.13
C ARG A 18 -4.56 -9.17 -11.64
N PRO A 19 -4.00 -10.00 -10.75
CA PRO A 19 -4.17 -9.82 -9.32
C PRO A 19 -3.80 -8.41 -8.86
N ARG A 20 -4.70 -7.78 -8.11
CA ARG A 20 -4.64 -6.39 -7.67
C ARG A 20 -3.93 -6.33 -6.32
N ILE A 21 -2.72 -5.78 -6.31
CA ILE A 21 -1.85 -5.75 -5.14
C ILE A 21 -1.87 -4.36 -4.52
N LEU A 22 -2.26 -4.29 -3.26
CA LEU A 22 -2.10 -3.09 -2.44
C LEU A 22 -0.75 -3.15 -1.70
N ILE A 23 0.02 -2.07 -1.76
CA ILE A 23 1.28 -1.95 -1.02
C ILE A 23 1.05 -1.17 0.27
N THR A 24 1.49 -1.72 1.39
CA THR A 24 1.47 -1.10 2.72
C THR A 24 2.88 -1.04 3.31
N GLY A 25 3.05 -0.33 4.42
CA GLY A 25 4.27 -0.35 5.23
C GLY A 25 5.06 0.95 5.15
N CYS A 26 6.37 0.83 5.00
CA CYS A 26 7.29 1.96 4.93
C CYS A 26 7.05 2.81 3.66
N PRO A 27 7.42 4.10 3.66
CA PRO A 27 7.48 4.89 2.42
C PRO A 27 8.52 4.27 1.49
N ILE A 28 8.10 3.82 0.31
CA ILE A 28 8.96 3.00 -0.53
C ILE A 28 9.86 3.79 -1.48
N GLY A 29 9.65 5.10 -1.69
CA GLY A 29 10.62 6.02 -2.33
C GLY A 29 11.55 5.37 -3.38
N GLY A 30 12.85 5.30 -3.10
CA GLY A 30 13.84 4.66 -3.99
C GLY A 30 13.73 3.13 -4.13
N ALA A 31 13.09 2.45 -3.18
CA ALA A 31 12.74 1.02 -3.28
C ALA A 31 11.44 0.78 -4.07
N ALA A 32 10.67 1.83 -4.39
CA ALA A 32 9.41 1.70 -5.10
C ALA A 32 9.63 1.06 -6.47
N GLU A 33 10.66 1.51 -7.20
CA GLU A 33 10.96 0.97 -8.52
C GLU A 33 11.15 -0.55 -8.45
N LYS A 34 11.94 -1.07 -7.50
CA LYS A 34 12.19 -2.52 -7.43
C LYS A 34 10.97 -3.33 -7.02
N VAL A 35 10.21 -2.88 -6.03
CA VAL A 35 9.05 -3.64 -5.54
C VAL A 35 7.91 -3.60 -6.55
N VAL A 36 7.61 -2.42 -7.09
CA VAL A 36 6.53 -2.25 -8.08
C VAL A 36 6.86 -3.02 -9.34
N ARG A 37 8.08 -2.91 -9.87
CA ARG A 37 8.48 -3.69 -11.04
C ARG A 37 8.44 -5.18 -10.78
N ALA A 38 8.90 -5.66 -9.62
CA ALA A 38 8.79 -7.08 -9.29
C ALA A 38 7.33 -7.56 -9.28
N ILE A 39 6.38 -6.73 -8.84
CA ILE A 39 4.95 -7.08 -8.87
C ILE A 39 4.41 -7.08 -10.31
N GLU A 40 4.65 -6.01 -11.06
CA GLU A 40 4.08 -5.84 -12.39
C GLU A 40 4.69 -6.78 -13.45
N GLU A 41 6.00 -7.06 -13.36
CA GLU A 41 6.71 -8.00 -14.23
C GLU A 41 6.29 -9.46 -13.95
N ASN A 42 5.88 -9.78 -12.73
CA ASN A 42 5.35 -11.10 -12.36
C ASN A 42 3.81 -11.20 -12.49
N GLY A 43 3.18 -10.24 -13.16
CA GLY A 43 1.77 -10.36 -13.56
C GLY A 43 0.75 -9.85 -12.55
N GLY A 44 1.13 -9.00 -11.60
CA GLY A 44 0.20 -8.27 -10.74
C GLY A 44 -0.02 -6.82 -11.20
N TRP A 45 -1.04 -6.15 -10.68
CA TRP A 45 -1.22 -4.70 -10.77
C TRP A 45 -1.05 -4.05 -9.41
N VAL A 46 -0.16 -3.07 -9.28
CA VAL A 46 -0.12 -2.24 -8.07
C VAL A 46 -1.27 -1.23 -8.14
N VAL A 47 -2.24 -1.36 -7.23
CA VAL A 47 -3.47 -0.55 -7.27
C VAL A 47 -3.46 0.61 -6.28
N GLY A 48 -2.50 0.65 -5.36
CA GLY A 48 -2.36 1.75 -4.42
C GLY A 48 -1.20 1.58 -3.45
N TYR A 49 -0.88 2.67 -2.77
CA TYR A 49 0.12 2.73 -1.71
C TYR A 49 -0.53 3.28 -0.45
N GLU A 50 -0.69 2.45 0.58
CA GLU A 50 -1.23 2.87 1.88
C GLU A 50 -0.23 3.71 2.69
N ASN A 51 1.05 3.69 2.29
CA ASN A 51 2.14 4.34 3.02
C ASN A 51 2.25 5.86 2.79
N CYS A 52 3.25 6.50 3.42
CA CYS A 52 3.49 7.95 3.38
C CYS A 52 3.88 8.50 1.99
N THR A 53 4.17 7.64 1.01
CA THR A 53 4.40 8.05 -0.39
C THR A 53 3.13 8.00 -1.25
N GLY A 54 2.00 7.60 -0.67
CA GLY A 54 0.68 7.63 -1.30
C GLY A 54 -0.39 8.11 -0.32
N ALA A 55 -1.32 7.22 0.02
CA ALA A 55 -2.57 7.52 0.70
C ALA A 55 -2.41 8.34 2.00
N LYS A 56 -1.47 7.97 2.87
CA LYS A 56 -1.24 8.68 4.14
C LYS A 56 -0.89 10.17 3.96
N ALA A 57 -0.35 10.57 2.82
CA ALA A 57 -0.02 11.96 2.56
C ALA A 57 -1.22 12.77 2.02
N THR A 58 -2.21 12.12 1.39
CA THR A 58 -3.20 12.80 0.55
C THR A 58 -4.67 12.49 0.84
N GLU A 59 -4.99 11.36 1.47
CA GLU A 59 -6.40 10.94 1.66
C GLU A 59 -7.17 11.83 2.65
N ARG A 60 -6.47 12.48 3.58
CA ARG A 60 -7.08 13.42 4.54
C ARG A 60 -6.60 14.84 4.30
N CYS A 61 -7.52 15.68 3.83
CA CYS A 61 -7.32 17.13 3.73
C CYS A 61 -7.32 17.79 5.12
N VAL A 62 -6.64 18.93 5.21
CA VAL A 62 -6.75 19.84 6.37
C VAL A 62 -8.11 20.54 6.25
N ALA A 63 -8.82 20.70 7.37
CA ALA A 63 -10.06 21.46 7.38
C ALA A 63 -9.79 22.94 7.04
N GLU A 64 -10.60 23.51 6.15
CA GLU A 64 -10.45 24.92 5.72
C GLU A 64 -11.19 25.90 6.64
N GLU A 65 -11.91 25.38 7.64
CA GLU A 65 -12.69 26.12 8.62
C GLU A 65 -12.19 25.84 10.04
N GLY A 66 -12.38 26.80 10.96
CA GLY A 66 -11.99 26.69 12.36
C GLY A 66 -10.60 27.27 12.65
N ASP A 67 -10.03 26.89 13.81
CA ASP A 67 -8.67 27.29 14.16
C ASP A 67 -7.64 26.50 13.33
N VAL A 68 -6.68 27.22 12.76
CA VAL A 68 -5.70 26.65 11.84
C VAL A 68 -4.76 25.65 12.51
N TYR A 69 -4.41 25.88 13.79
CA TYR A 69 -3.51 24.98 14.51
C TYR A 69 -4.22 23.70 14.86
N ASP A 70 -5.48 23.78 15.33
CA ASP A 70 -6.31 22.61 15.60
C ASP A 70 -6.51 21.78 14.31
N ALA A 71 -6.87 22.42 13.19
CA ALA A 71 -7.08 21.73 11.92
C ALA A 71 -5.81 21.01 11.41
N LEU A 72 -4.64 21.64 11.55
CA LEU A 72 -3.37 21.01 11.20
C LEU A 72 -3.05 19.86 12.15
N THR A 73 -3.19 20.05 13.46
CA THR A 73 -2.94 19.02 14.47
C THR A 73 -3.81 17.81 14.25
N ASP A 74 -5.11 17.99 14.01
CA ASP A 74 -6.05 16.91 13.72
C ASP A 74 -5.65 16.10 12.49
N LYS A 75 -5.24 16.78 11.42
CA LYS A 75 -4.79 16.11 10.19
C LYS A 75 -3.51 15.31 10.42
N TYR A 76 -2.50 15.88 11.07
CA TYR A 76 -1.19 15.23 11.23
C TYR A 76 -1.19 14.13 12.29
N LEU A 77 -1.97 14.26 13.37
CA LEU A 77 -2.10 13.20 14.38
C LEU A 77 -2.96 12.02 13.90
N ALA A 78 -3.81 12.23 12.90
CA ALA A 78 -4.61 11.16 12.31
C ALA A 78 -3.85 10.31 11.28
N ILE A 79 -2.62 10.68 10.90
CA ILE A 79 -1.83 9.86 9.98
C ILE A 79 -1.47 8.54 10.67
N GLY A 80 -1.96 7.42 10.12
CA GLY A 80 -1.77 6.07 10.66
C GLY A 80 -0.34 5.51 10.55
N CYS A 81 0.64 6.23 11.08
CA CYS A 81 2.03 5.79 11.12
C CYS A 81 2.25 4.78 12.25
N SER A 82 3.10 3.77 12.02
CA SER A 82 3.46 2.77 13.04
C SER A 82 4.15 3.34 14.28
N CYS A 83 4.54 4.63 14.27
CA CYS A 83 5.05 5.35 15.43
C CYS A 83 3.96 5.81 16.41
N ILE A 84 2.68 5.73 16.03
CA ILE A 84 1.53 6.11 16.87
C ILE A 84 0.97 4.85 17.53
N SER A 85 0.52 4.96 18.79
CA SER A 85 -0.14 3.87 19.50
C SER A 85 -1.23 4.42 20.44
N PRO A 86 -2.47 3.91 20.38
CA PRO A 86 -2.98 2.92 19.42
C PRO A 86 -3.07 3.48 17.98
N ASN A 87 -2.99 2.61 16.97
CA ASN A 87 -2.92 3.01 15.55
C ASN A 87 -4.14 2.56 14.72
N ASP A 88 -5.34 2.75 15.28
CA ASP A 88 -6.57 2.26 14.65
C ASP A 88 -6.88 2.96 13.30
N GLN A 89 -6.41 4.20 13.14
CA GLN A 89 -6.50 4.97 11.88
C GLN A 89 -5.84 4.22 10.71
N ARG A 90 -4.70 3.54 10.95
CA ARG A 90 -4.03 2.73 9.92
C ARG A 90 -4.90 1.56 9.48
N LEU A 91 -5.56 0.87 10.42
CA LEU A 91 -6.42 -0.27 10.13
C LEU A 91 -7.68 0.14 9.34
N GLN A 92 -8.24 1.30 9.67
CA GLN A 92 -9.38 1.88 8.98
C GLN A 92 -9.03 2.24 7.54
N LEU A 93 -7.96 3.02 7.34
CA LEU A 93 -7.49 3.41 6.00
C LEU A 93 -7.16 2.18 5.15
N LEU A 94 -6.45 1.20 5.71
CA LEU A 94 -6.11 -0.03 4.99
C LEU A 94 -7.35 -0.80 4.54
N SER A 95 -8.38 -0.88 5.39
CA SER A 95 -9.65 -1.56 5.04
C SER A 95 -10.39 -0.82 3.94
N GLN A 96 -10.49 0.50 4.06
CA GLN A 96 -11.10 1.35 3.05
C GLN A 96 -10.42 1.16 1.69
N MET A 97 -9.09 1.20 1.64
CA MET A 97 -8.34 1.01 0.40
C MET A 97 -8.48 -0.40 -0.17
N VAL A 98 -8.53 -1.43 0.67
CA VAL A 98 -8.79 -2.80 0.24
C VAL A 98 -10.12 -2.91 -0.49
N GLU A 99 -11.18 -2.32 0.07
CA GLU A 99 -12.53 -2.35 -0.48
C GLU A 99 -12.65 -1.50 -1.74
N GLU A 100 -12.23 -0.23 -1.68
CA GLU A 100 -12.35 0.73 -2.78
C GLU A 100 -11.49 0.34 -3.98
N TYR A 101 -10.27 -0.15 -3.72
CA TYR A 101 -9.34 -0.53 -4.78
C TYR A 101 -9.46 -2.01 -5.15
N GLN A 102 -10.38 -2.75 -4.52
CA GLN A 102 -10.66 -4.15 -4.80
C GLN A 102 -9.37 -4.97 -4.82
N ALA A 103 -8.60 -4.91 -3.73
CA ALA A 103 -7.32 -5.59 -3.65
C ALA A 103 -7.53 -7.11 -3.51
N ASP A 104 -6.78 -7.89 -4.29
CA ASP A 104 -6.73 -9.36 -4.23
C ASP A 104 -5.65 -9.86 -3.25
N GLY A 105 -4.67 -9.00 -2.93
CA GLY A 105 -3.63 -9.30 -1.96
C GLY A 105 -2.88 -8.06 -1.49
N VAL A 106 -2.22 -8.18 -0.33
CA VAL A 106 -1.47 -7.07 0.26
C VAL A 106 -0.01 -7.44 0.47
N ILE A 107 0.88 -6.57 0.02
CA ILE A 107 2.32 -6.67 0.24
C ILE A 107 2.77 -5.56 1.21
N ASP A 108 3.26 -5.96 2.38
CA ASP A 108 3.83 -5.04 3.39
C ASP A 108 5.34 -4.90 3.17
N VAL A 109 5.76 -3.71 2.76
CA VAL A 109 7.17 -3.41 2.52
C VAL A 109 7.76 -2.77 3.76
N ILE A 110 8.75 -3.45 4.34
CA ILE A 110 9.45 -3.02 5.54
C ILE A 110 10.88 -2.68 5.12
N LEU A 111 11.28 -1.43 5.32
CA LEU A 111 12.69 -1.06 5.13
C LEU A 111 13.51 -1.64 6.28
N GLN A 112 14.70 -2.16 5.97
CA GLN A 112 15.65 -2.62 6.98
C GLN A 112 15.83 -1.55 8.08
N ALA A 113 15.84 -2.01 9.33
CA ALA A 113 15.87 -1.19 10.55
C ALA A 113 14.60 -0.35 10.84
N CYS A 114 13.50 -0.53 10.09
CA CYS A 114 12.23 0.10 10.43
C CYS A 114 11.42 -0.74 11.45
N HIS A 115 11.86 -0.67 12.71
CA HIS A 115 11.34 -1.52 13.79
C HIS A 115 9.84 -1.37 14.04
N THR A 116 9.29 -0.15 14.03
CA THR A 116 7.87 0.07 14.35
C THR A 116 6.96 -0.56 13.31
N TYR A 117 7.27 -0.43 12.02
CA TYR A 117 6.54 -1.12 10.96
C TYR A 117 6.71 -2.63 11.03
N ALA A 118 7.93 -3.12 11.31
CA ALA A 118 8.18 -4.56 11.47
C ALA A 118 7.37 -5.18 12.62
N VAL A 119 7.30 -4.50 13.77
CA VAL A 119 6.51 -4.95 14.93
C VAL A 119 5.02 -4.93 14.61
N GLU A 120 4.53 -3.88 13.95
CA GLU A 120 3.11 -3.75 13.61
C GLU A 120 2.65 -4.70 12.50
N SER A 121 3.57 -5.21 11.66
CA SER A 121 3.29 -6.09 10.52
C SER A 121 2.42 -7.31 10.88
N LEU A 122 2.61 -7.89 12.06
CA LEU A 122 1.79 -9.02 12.53
C LEU A 122 0.33 -8.61 12.78
N ALA A 123 0.10 -7.42 13.33
CA ALA A 123 -1.24 -6.90 13.56
C ALA A 123 -1.95 -6.63 12.23
N ILE A 124 -1.23 -6.04 11.26
CA ILE A 124 -1.74 -5.82 9.89
C ILE A 124 -2.13 -7.14 9.22
N LYS A 125 -1.25 -8.16 9.28
CA LYS A 125 -1.54 -9.50 8.75
C LYS A 125 -2.83 -10.08 9.34
N ARG A 126 -2.99 -9.99 10.67
CA ARG A 126 -4.17 -10.51 11.37
C ARG A 126 -5.42 -9.76 10.97
N HIS A 127 -5.36 -8.44 10.91
CA HIS A 127 -6.46 -7.58 10.50
C HIS A 127 -6.96 -7.95 9.10
N LEU A 128 -6.06 -8.00 8.11
CA LEU A 128 -6.41 -8.36 6.74
C LEU A 128 -7.02 -9.76 6.63
N ARG A 129 -6.45 -10.74 7.35
CA ARG A 129 -6.98 -12.11 7.32
C ARG A 129 -8.35 -12.23 8.01
N GLN A 130 -8.57 -11.49 9.09
CA GLN A 130 -9.79 -11.60 9.88
C GLN A 130 -10.95 -10.79 9.31
N GLN A 131 -10.68 -9.61 8.76
CA GLN A 131 -11.72 -8.69 8.28
C GLN A 131 -12.00 -8.87 6.78
N HIS A 132 -10.98 -9.25 5.99
CA HIS A 132 -11.07 -9.24 4.53
C HIS A 132 -10.77 -10.60 3.89
N ASP A 133 -10.38 -11.61 4.69
CA ASP A 133 -9.87 -12.92 4.23
C ASP A 133 -8.71 -12.84 3.21
N LEU A 134 -8.00 -11.71 3.17
CA LEU A 134 -7.01 -11.46 2.13
C LEU A 134 -5.64 -12.11 2.39
N PRO A 135 -4.97 -12.61 1.34
CA PRO A 135 -3.56 -12.98 1.37
C PRO A 135 -2.65 -11.80 1.71
N TYR A 136 -1.59 -12.09 2.46
CA TYR A 136 -0.64 -11.11 2.95
C TYR A 136 0.80 -11.62 2.90
N MET A 137 1.72 -10.79 2.42
CA MET A 137 3.15 -11.05 2.46
C MET A 137 3.92 -9.83 2.98
N ALA A 138 4.78 -10.04 3.98
CA ALA A 138 5.75 -9.04 4.40
C ALA A 138 7.10 -9.25 3.68
N ILE A 139 7.65 -8.18 3.13
CA ILE A 139 8.97 -8.13 2.50
C ILE A 139 9.82 -7.13 3.26
N GLU A 140 10.94 -7.60 3.81
CA GLU A 140 11.98 -6.72 4.33
C GLU A 140 13.03 -6.48 3.24
N THR A 141 13.42 -5.21 3.03
CA THR A 141 14.30 -4.81 1.94
C THR A 141 15.03 -3.50 2.23
N ASP A 142 16.04 -3.14 1.44
CA ASP A 142 16.75 -1.86 1.51
C ASP A 142 16.66 -1.09 0.16
N TYR A 143 17.55 -0.12 -0.10
CA TYR A 143 17.60 0.58 -1.39
C TYR A 143 18.57 -0.05 -2.41
N SER A 144 19.31 -1.08 -2.02
CA SER A 144 20.22 -1.79 -2.92
C SER A 144 19.45 -2.66 -3.91
N THR A 145 20.16 -3.13 -4.93
CA THR A 145 19.65 -4.10 -5.91
C THR A 145 20.06 -5.54 -5.58
N ALA A 146 20.69 -5.77 -4.42
CA ALA A 146 21.28 -7.06 -4.07
C ALA A 146 20.22 -8.15 -3.88
N ASP A 147 19.00 -7.78 -3.49
CA ASP A 147 17.90 -8.69 -3.17
C ASP A 147 16.88 -8.88 -4.29
N LEU A 148 17.09 -8.30 -5.48
CA LEU A 148 16.12 -8.32 -6.60
C LEU A 148 15.67 -9.74 -6.99
N GLY A 149 16.61 -10.68 -7.08
CA GLY A 149 16.28 -12.07 -7.46
C GLY A 149 15.39 -12.76 -6.44
N GLN A 150 15.70 -12.57 -5.15
CA GLN A 150 14.90 -13.11 -4.06
C GLN A 150 13.51 -12.46 -4.01
N LEU A 151 13.47 -11.13 -4.15
CA LEU A 151 12.24 -10.35 -4.19
C LEU A 151 11.31 -10.84 -5.31
N SER A 152 11.83 -10.93 -6.53
CA SER A 152 11.05 -11.36 -7.70
C SER A 152 10.50 -12.77 -7.52
N THR A 153 11.30 -13.72 -7.01
CA THR A 153 10.86 -15.11 -6.78
C THR A 153 9.73 -15.18 -5.74
N ARG A 154 9.85 -14.42 -4.64
CA ARG A 154 8.83 -14.37 -3.59
C ARG A 154 7.54 -13.72 -4.06
N VAL A 155 7.64 -12.66 -4.85
CA VAL A 155 6.49 -11.96 -5.44
C VAL A 155 5.79 -12.85 -6.47
N ALA A 156 6.53 -13.54 -7.34
CA ALA A 156 5.97 -14.51 -8.28
C ALA A 156 5.15 -15.58 -7.56
N ALA A 157 5.73 -16.23 -6.56
CA ALA A 157 5.04 -17.26 -5.77
C ALA A 157 3.81 -16.72 -5.02
N PHE A 158 3.86 -15.46 -4.56
CA PHE A 158 2.71 -14.82 -3.93
C PHE A 158 1.58 -14.58 -4.94
N ILE A 159 1.90 -14.07 -6.14
CA ILE A 159 0.93 -13.82 -7.21
C ILE A 159 0.33 -15.13 -7.73
N GLU A 160 1.11 -16.19 -7.88
CA GLU A 160 0.63 -17.52 -8.30
C GLU A 160 -0.39 -18.15 -7.33
N MET A 161 -0.41 -17.69 -6.06
CA MET A 161 -1.33 -18.18 -5.04
C MET A 161 -2.68 -17.43 -5.03
N LEU A 162 -2.76 -16.25 -5.66
CA LEU A 162 -3.96 -15.41 -5.72
C LEU A 162 -4.93 -15.90 -6.81
#